data_AF-A0A495IW12-F1
#
_entry.id   AF-A0A495IW12-F1
#
_cell.length_a   1.000
_cell.length_b   1.000
_cell.length_c   1.000
_cell.angle_alpha   90.00
_cell.angle_beta   90.00
_cell.angle_gamma   90.00
#
_symmetry.space_group_name_H-M   'P 1'
#
loop_
_entity.id
_entity.type
_entity.pdbx_description
1 polymer ?
#
loop_
_entity_poly.entity_id
_entity_poly.type
_entity_poly.pdbx_seq_one_letter_code
_entity_poly.pdbx_strand_id
1 'polypeptide(L)'
;MSSFSKIFSAEVIKVKNTFAIFLLVLLALAIPLFVSMEYLKNADKVIIHNSNPWSKGWKRTIIGIAIFAGPCVIIMLNALLMNIEHKTNSWKNLFTLPVSPGIIYLSKLCVSLLILTLFFLFSIFFFFICAAIIGVIIPNSGFFQYSPDIIAMFSIAFRTFISLATVFAIHFWLSFRLKNMFIGMAVGLMLMFFAMMTYPQMETVLFFPYNYGELTVFKYYSYHHIFAIHEILSLALFAMISCGSYWDFTRNFKG
;
A
#
# COMPACT_ATOMS: atom_id res chain seq x y z
N MET A 1 -16.43 -9.22 25.56
CA MET A 1 -15.72 -9.03 24.27
C MET A 1 -16.41 -9.87 23.21
N SER A 2 -16.81 -9.27 22.08
CA SER A 2 -17.44 -9.98 20.95
C SER A 2 -16.47 -11.00 20.33
N SER A 3 -16.99 -12.06 19.72
CA SER A 3 -16.15 -13.09 19.05
C SER A 3 -15.24 -12.48 17.98
N PHE A 4 -15.70 -11.45 17.27
CA PHE A 4 -14.89 -10.69 16.30
C PHE A 4 -13.66 -10.04 16.93
N SER A 5 -13.82 -9.36 18.08
CA SER A 5 -12.69 -8.67 18.74
C SER A 5 -11.60 -9.65 19.16
N LYS A 6 -11.96 -10.85 19.63
CA LYS A 6 -10.99 -11.88 20.02
C LYS A 6 -10.19 -12.40 18.82
N ILE A 7 -10.85 -12.69 17.70
CA ILE A 7 -10.18 -13.16 16.48
C ILE A 7 -9.31 -12.05 15.89
N PHE A 8 -9.83 -10.83 15.83
CA PHE A 8 -9.06 -9.68 15.35
C PHE A 8 -7.77 -9.48 16.16
N SER A 9 -7.85 -9.51 17.50
CA SER A 9 -6.66 -9.41 18.36
C SER A 9 -5.68 -10.58 18.13
N ALA A 10 -6.18 -11.80 17.95
CA ALA A 10 -5.33 -12.95 17.65
C ALA A 10 -4.59 -12.78 16.30
N GLU A 11 -5.27 -12.27 15.27
CA GLU A 11 -4.66 -11.97 13.97
C GLU A 11 -3.60 -10.87 14.06
N VAL A 12 -3.83 -9.80 14.84
CA VAL A 12 -2.82 -8.75 15.09
C VAL A 12 -1.57 -9.32 15.76
N ILE A 13 -1.74 -10.21 16.75
CA ILE A 13 -0.61 -10.85 17.44
C ILE A 13 0.20 -11.72 16.48
N LYS A 14 -0.47 -12.47 15.58
CA LYS A 14 0.21 -13.26 14.54
C LYS A 14 1.08 -12.37 13.65
N VAL A 15 0.53 -11.26 13.17
CA VAL A 15 1.28 -10.31 12.32
C VAL A 15 2.50 -9.76 13.05
N LYS A 16 2.36 -9.41 14.33
CA LYS A 16 3.46 -8.84 15.12
C LYS A 16 4.69 -9.73 15.18
N ASN A 17 4.48 -11.04 15.19
CA ASN A 17 5.56 -12.03 15.25
C ASN A 17 6.04 -12.48 13.86
N THR A 18 5.76 -11.70 12.82
CA THR A 18 6.13 -12.03 11.44
C THR A 18 7.03 -10.97 10.82
N PHE A 19 7.74 -11.37 9.76
CA PHE A 19 8.57 -10.49 8.96
C PHE A 19 7.77 -9.37 8.22
N ALA A 20 6.43 -9.40 8.28
CA ALA A 20 5.57 -8.41 7.63
C ALA A 20 5.78 -6.99 8.18
N ILE A 21 5.94 -6.82 9.50
CA ILE A 21 6.19 -5.49 10.10
C ILE A 21 7.54 -4.95 9.64
N PHE A 22 8.57 -5.79 9.63
CA PHE A 22 9.89 -5.40 9.17
C PHE A 22 9.86 -4.93 7.70
N LEU A 23 9.21 -5.70 6.81
CA LEU A 23 9.07 -5.33 5.40
C LEU A 23 8.28 -4.04 5.21
N LEU A 24 7.22 -3.85 5.99
CA LEU A 24 6.43 -2.62 5.96
C LEU A 24 7.30 -1.41 6.31
N VAL A 25 8.06 -1.48 7.40
CA VAL A 25 8.93 -0.38 7.85
C VAL A 25 10.04 -0.14 6.81
N LEU A 26 10.65 -1.21 6.29
CA LEU A 26 11.69 -1.13 5.27
C LEU A 26 11.18 -0.43 4.00
N LEU A 27 10.03 -0.86 3.47
CA LEU A 27 9.47 -0.29 2.24
C LEU A 27 8.92 1.13 2.44
N ALA A 28 8.37 1.44 3.63
CA ALA A 28 7.93 2.78 3.99
C ALA A 28 9.11 3.77 4.09
N LEU A 29 10.27 3.30 4.54
CA LEU A 29 11.49 4.12 4.64
C LEU A 29 12.25 4.21 3.31
N ALA A 30 12.24 3.14 2.51
CA ALA A 30 13.06 3.03 1.30
C ALA A 30 12.82 4.20 0.34
N ILE A 31 11.57 4.54 0.04
CA ILE A 31 11.25 5.59 -0.93
C ILE A 31 11.67 7.00 -0.44
N PRO A 32 11.27 7.46 0.77
CA PRO A 32 11.79 8.72 1.32
C PRO A 32 13.31 8.81 1.35
N LEU A 33 13.99 7.70 1.64
CA LEU A 33 15.45 7.62 1.69
C LEU A 33 16.08 7.73 0.29
N PHE A 34 15.50 7.08 -0.73
CA PHE A 34 15.95 7.27 -2.12
C PHE A 34 15.79 8.72 -2.58
N VAL A 35 14.67 9.35 -2.22
CA VAL A 35 14.43 10.77 -2.53
C VAL A 35 15.47 11.64 -1.80
N SER A 36 15.76 11.39 -0.52
CA SER A 36 16.75 12.18 0.22
C SER A 36 18.16 12.05 -0.36
N MET A 37 18.57 10.85 -0.79
CA MET A 37 19.82 10.64 -1.50
C MET A 37 19.89 11.43 -2.82
N GLU A 38 18.78 11.55 -3.54
CA GLU A 38 18.72 12.35 -4.77
C GLU A 38 18.93 13.85 -4.49
N TYR A 39 18.36 14.35 -3.39
CA TYR A 39 18.56 15.73 -2.93
C TYR A 39 20.02 16.00 -2.55
N LEU A 40 20.68 15.06 -1.85
CA LEU A 40 22.09 15.18 -1.48
C LEU A 40 23.01 15.22 -2.72
N LYS A 41 22.73 14.38 -3.72
CA LYS A 41 23.54 14.34 -4.97
C LYS A 41 23.35 15.57 -5.86
N ASN A 42 22.19 16.19 -5.83
CA ASN A 42 21.86 17.32 -6.70
C ASN A 42 21.73 18.64 -5.93
N ALA A 43 22.40 18.78 -4.79
CA ALA A 43 22.28 19.93 -3.89
C ALA A 43 22.40 21.27 -4.64
N ASP A 44 23.38 21.39 -5.54
CA ASP A 44 23.65 22.60 -6.32
C ASP A 44 22.49 22.98 -7.26
N LYS A 45 21.77 21.98 -7.79
CA LYS A 45 20.62 22.19 -8.70
C LYS A 45 19.31 22.41 -7.95
N VAL A 46 19.22 21.95 -6.70
CA VAL A 46 18.01 22.08 -5.87
C VAL A 46 17.84 23.51 -5.35
N ILE A 47 18.94 24.23 -5.13
CA ILE A 47 18.97 25.61 -4.59
C ILE A 47 18.33 26.63 -5.57
N ILE A 48 18.19 26.29 -6.86
CA ILE A 48 17.93 27.26 -7.93
C ILE A 48 16.44 27.56 -8.15
N HIS A 49 15.51 26.80 -7.56
CA HIS A 49 14.08 27.00 -7.82
C HIS A 49 13.31 27.38 -6.55
N ASN A 50 12.76 28.60 -6.56
CA ASN A 50 11.89 29.23 -5.56
C ASN A 50 10.54 28.49 -5.41
N SER A 51 10.59 27.18 -5.24
CA SER A 51 9.47 26.25 -5.21
C SER A 51 9.49 25.49 -3.89
N ASN A 52 8.31 25.24 -3.31
CA ASN A 52 8.20 24.61 -2.00
C ASN A 52 8.82 23.18 -2.01
N PRO A 53 9.95 22.94 -1.32
CA PRO A 53 10.67 21.66 -1.35
C PRO A 53 9.84 20.53 -0.72
N TRP A 54 8.93 20.84 0.21
CA TRP A 54 8.01 19.87 0.79
C TRP A 54 7.11 19.26 -0.29
N SER A 55 6.51 20.10 -1.12
CA SER A 55 5.60 19.65 -2.19
C SER A 55 6.32 18.81 -3.24
N LYS A 56 7.53 19.22 -3.66
CA LYS A 56 8.35 18.51 -4.65
C LYS A 56 8.88 17.18 -4.12
N GLY A 57 9.39 17.19 -2.89
CA GLY A 57 9.89 15.99 -2.21
C GLY A 57 8.77 14.99 -1.94
N TRP A 58 7.61 15.47 -1.49
CA TRP A 58 6.46 14.62 -1.25
C TRP A 58 5.91 14.05 -2.55
N LYS A 59 5.81 14.86 -3.62
CA LYS A 59 5.42 14.38 -4.95
C LYS A 59 6.28 13.22 -5.41
N ARG A 60 7.61 13.33 -5.31
CA ARG A 60 8.52 12.22 -5.68
C ARG A 60 8.33 10.99 -4.80
N THR A 61 8.18 11.22 -3.50
CA THR A 61 7.95 10.15 -2.52
C THR A 61 6.65 9.39 -2.82
N ILE A 62 5.54 10.09 -3.01
CA ILE A 62 4.25 9.46 -3.27
C ILE A 62 4.17 8.80 -4.65
N ILE A 63 4.89 9.30 -5.66
CA ILE A 63 5.08 8.60 -6.94
C ILE A 63 5.74 7.24 -6.69
N GLY A 64 6.88 7.20 -5.97
CA GLY A 64 7.57 5.94 -5.68
C GLY A 64 6.73 4.98 -4.85
N ILE A 65 5.89 5.49 -3.95
CA ILE A 65 4.93 4.69 -3.18
C ILE A 65 3.83 4.14 -4.09
N ALA A 66 3.22 4.96 -4.92
CA ALA A 66 2.08 4.56 -5.75
C ALA A 66 2.46 3.50 -6.79
N ILE A 67 3.65 3.62 -7.39
CA ILE A 67 4.10 2.77 -8.48
C ILE A 67 4.81 1.51 -7.95
N PHE A 68 5.64 1.64 -6.91
CA PHE A 68 6.50 0.55 -6.42
C PHE A 68 6.12 0.07 -5.02
N ALA A 69 6.38 0.89 -3.99
CA ALA A 69 6.37 0.39 -2.62
C ALA A 69 4.98 -0.04 -2.14
N GLY A 70 3.91 0.65 -2.56
CA GLY A 70 2.53 0.33 -2.24
C GLY A 70 2.10 -1.04 -2.78
N PRO A 71 2.13 -1.26 -4.11
CA PRO A 71 1.87 -2.58 -4.68
C PRO A 71 2.76 -3.67 -4.11
N CYS A 72 4.08 -3.43 -3.95
CA CYS A 72 4.99 -4.38 -3.31
C CYS A 72 4.53 -4.78 -1.91
N VAL A 73 4.21 -3.82 -1.03
CA VAL A 73 3.72 -4.10 0.32
C VAL A 73 2.45 -4.94 0.25
N ILE A 74 1.50 -4.59 -0.61
CA ILE A 74 0.24 -5.33 -0.76
C ILE A 74 0.49 -6.79 -1.16
N ILE A 75 1.33 -7.02 -2.17
CA ILE A 75 1.65 -8.35 -2.69
C ILE A 75 2.33 -9.19 -1.61
N MET A 76 3.38 -8.63 -0.99
CA MET A 76 4.19 -9.34 -0.01
C MET A 76 3.42 -9.60 1.29
N LEU A 77 2.66 -8.62 1.76
CA LEU A 77 1.88 -8.71 2.99
C LEU A 77 0.84 -9.81 2.92
N ASN A 78 -0.01 -9.81 1.88
CA ASN A 78 -1.07 -10.81 1.75
C ASN A 78 -0.48 -12.22 1.58
N ALA A 79 0.60 -12.34 0.80
CA ALA A 79 1.29 -13.61 0.63
C ALA A 79 1.86 -14.12 1.96
N LEU A 80 2.54 -13.27 2.75
CA LEU A 80 3.12 -13.64 4.04
C LEU A 80 2.07 -14.02 5.07
N LEU A 81 0.99 -13.24 5.19
CA LEU A 81 -0.06 -13.49 6.17
C LEU A 81 -0.76 -14.83 5.93
N MET A 82 -1.09 -15.15 4.68
CA MET A 82 -1.73 -16.44 4.37
C MET A 82 -0.74 -17.61 4.40
N ASN A 83 0.53 -17.38 4.09
CA ASN A 83 1.56 -18.42 4.16
C ASN A 83 1.75 -19.00 5.56
N ILE A 84 1.55 -18.19 6.61
CA ILE A 84 1.56 -18.67 8.00
C ILE A 84 0.49 -19.76 8.18
N GLU A 85 -0.70 -19.50 7.66
CA GLU A 85 -1.85 -20.40 7.78
C GLU A 85 -1.64 -21.68 6.95
N HIS A 86 -1.15 -21.52 5.71
CA HIS A 86 -0.87 -22.63 4.81
C HIS A 86 0.24 -23.55 5.32
N LYS A 87 1.35 -22.99 5.81
CA LYS A 87 2.50 -23.78 6.32
C LYS A 87 2.19 -24.54 7.60
N THR A 88 1.36 -23.97 8.47
CA THR A 88 1.01 -24.58 9.76
C THR A 88 -0.25 -25.45 9.69
N ASN A 89 -0.88 -25.59 8.51
CA ASN A 89 -2.18 -26.26 8.33
C ASN A 89 -3.26 -25.78 9.31
N SER A 90 -3.15 -24.53 9.78
CA SER A 90 -3.97 -23.98 10.85
C SER A 90 -5.38 -23.59 10.39
N TRP A 91 -5.64 -23.58 9.09
CA TRP A 91 -7.00 -23.49 8.54
C TRP A 91 -7.96 -24.52 9.15
N LYS A 92 -7.50 -25.77 9.33
CA LYS A 92 -8.33 -26.82 9.95
C LYS A 92 -8.68 -26.46 11.41
N ASN A 93 -7.70 -25.97 12.16
CA ASN A 93 -7.90 -25.54 13.55
C ASN A 93 -8.77 -24.29 13.65
N LEU A 94 -8.67 -23.37 12.69
CA LEU A 94 -9.51 -22.18 12.62
C LEU A 94 -10.99 -22.53 12.39
N PHE A 95 -11.26 -23.55 11.56
CA PHE A 95 -12.62 -23.98 11.26
C PHE A 95 -13.26 -24.87 12.34
N THR A 96 -12.51 -25.37 13.31
CA THR A 96 -13.08 -26.06 14.48
C THR A 96 -13.48 -25.10 15.59
N LEU A 97 -13.08 -23.83 15.52
CA LEU A 97 -13.50 -22.82 16.49
C LEU A 97 -15.02 -22.56 16.35
N PRO A 98 -15.73 -22.27 17.45
CA PRO A 98 -17.17 -21.96 17.44
C PRO A 98 -17.44 -20.53 16.93
N VAL A 99 -16.91 -20.19 15.77
CA VAL A 99 -16.97 -18.87 15.15
C VAL A 99 -17.29 -19.03 13.67
N SER A 100 -18.09 -18.11 13.11
CA SER A 100 -18.45 -18.22 11.71
C SER A 100 -17.24 -17.95 10.80
N PRO A 101 -17.13 -18.65 9.64
CA PRO A 101 -16.08 -18.40 8.65
C PRO A 101 -16.03 -16.93 8.20
N GLY A 102 -17.18 -16.26 8.14
CA GLY A 102 -17.26 -14.85 7.77
C GLY A 102 -16.54 -13.92 8.76
N ILE A 103 -16.58 -14.21 10.06
CA ILE A 103 -15.84 -13.43 11.07
C ILE A 103 -14.34 -13.61 10.87
N ILE A 104 -13.87 -14.84 10.60
CA ILE A 104 -12.45 -15.12 10.32
C ILE A 104 -11.97 -14.32 9.10
N TYR A 105 -12.75 -14.36 8.01
CA TYR A 105 -12.46 -13.60 6.80
C TYR A 105 -12.36 -12.10 7.06
N LEU A 106 -13.39 -11.52 7.69
CA LEU A 106 -13.45 -10.09 7.97
C LEU A 106 -12.35 -9.65 8.92
N SER A 107 -12.01 -10.45 9.94
CA SER A 107 -10.88 -10.15 10.81
C SER A 107 -9.56 -10.09 10.04
N LYS A 108 -9.28 -11.04 9.14
CA LYS A 108 -8.07 -11.02 8.30
C LYS A 108 -8.04 -9.85 7.32
N LEU A 109 -9.18 -9.53 6.71
CA LEU A 109 -9.31 -8.39 5.80
C LEU A 109 -9.05 -7.07 6.54
N CYS A 110 -9.67 -6.88 7.71
CA CYS A 110 -9.47 -5.67 8.51
C CYS A 110 -8.04 -5.54 9.03
N VAL A 111 -7.39 -6.63 9.45
CA VAL A 111 -5.99 -6.59 9.90
C VAL A 111 -5.06 -6.24 8.74
N SER A 112 -5.24 -6.85 7.57
CA SER A 112 -4.43 -6.54 6.39
C SER A 112 -4.62 -5.09 5.89
N LEU A 113 -5.85 -4.57 5.92
CA LEU A 113 -6.11 -3.15 5.67
C LEU A 113 -5.48 -2.24 6.72
N LEU A 114 -5.57 -2.59 8.00
CA LEU A 114 -4.94 -1.83 9.08
C LEU A 114 -3.42 -1.73 8.87
N ILE A 115 -2.76 -2.82 8.49
CA ILE A 115 -1.33 -2.80 8.22
C ILE A 115 -1.02 -1.94 6.99
N LEU A 116 -1.84 -1.99 5.94
CA LEU A 116 -1.69 -1.09 4.78
C LEU A 116 -1.86 0.39 5.18
N THR A 117 -2.80 0.72 6.07
CA THR A 117 -2.94 2.10 6.58
C THR A 117 -1.71 2.54 7.37
N LEU A 118 -1.14 1.67 8.21
CA LEU A 118 0.10 1.93 8.94
C LEU A 118 1.28 2.17 8.00
N PHE A 119 1.35 1.45 6.88
CA PHE A 119 2.38 1.68 5.84
C PHE A 119 2.35 3.12 5.32
N PHE A 120 1.17 3.66 4.98
CA PHE A 120 1.05 5.04 4.52
C PHE A 120 1.41 6.05 5.62
N LEU A 121 0.99 5.80 6.87
CA LEU A 121 1.34 6.66 8.00
C LEU A 121 2.84 6.67 8.27
N PHE A 122 3.50 5.52 8.24
CA PHE A 122 4.95 5.43 8.38
C PHE A 122 5.69 6.05 7.20
N SER A 123 5.16 5.96 5.98
CA SER A 123 5.76 6.62 4.82
C SER A 123 5.74 8.15 4.96
N ILE A 124 4.63 8.72 5.45
CA ILE A 124 4.53 10.15 5.77
C ILE A 124 5.53 10.50 6.88
N PHE A 125 5.54 9.73 7.97
CA PHE A 125 6.42 9.96 9.11
C PHE A 125 7.91 9.93 8.73
N PHE A 126 8.35 8.91 7.98
CA PHE A 126 9.73 8.81 7.51
C PHE A 126 10.08 9.91 6.51
N PHE A 127 9.14 10.35 5.68
CA PHE A 127 9.36 11.52 4.83
C PHE A 127 9.66 12.78 5.64
N PHE A 128 8.91 13.05 6.71
CA PHE A 128 9.21 14.19 7.60
C PHE A 128 10.60 14.10 8.22
N ILE A 129 11.00 12.91 8.69
CA ILE A 129 12.34 12.68 9.24
C ILE A 129 13.42 12.95 8.17
N CYS A 130 13.27 12.37 6.98
CA CYS A 130 14.22 12.56 5.90
C CYS A 130 14.31 14.03 5.47
N ALA A 131 13.17 14.73 5.35
CA ALA A 131 13.12 16.15 5.01
C ALA A 131 13.82 17.02 6.06
N ALA A 132 13.60 16.74 7.35
CA ALA A 132 14.27 17.45 8.45
C ALA A 132 15.79 17.23 8.41
N ILE A 133 16.25 15.99 8.18
CA ILE A 133 17.68 15.66 8.05
C ILE A 133 18.30 16.43 6.87
N ILE A 134 17.63 16.46 5.71
CA ILE A 134 18.11 17.25 4.56
C ILE A 134 18.16 18.74 4.89
N GLY A 135 17.16 19.27 5.59
CA GLY A 135 17.14 20.68 6.02
C GLY A 135 18.35 21.04 6.89
N VAL A 136 18.80 20.13 7.75
CA VAL A 136 20.00 20.34 8.59
C VAL A 136 21.28 20.23 7.77
N ILE A 137 21.41 19.21 6.90
CA ILE A 137 22.63 18.98 6.10
C ILE A 137 22.80 20.05 5.02
N ILE A 138 21.70 20.51 4.43
CA ILE A 138 21.65 21.53 3.38
C ILE A 138 20.73 22.66 3.86
N PRO A 139 21.22 23.62 4.66
CA PRO A 139 20.42 24.72 5.19
C PRO A 139 19.69 25.53 4.10
N ASN A 140 20.32 25.64 2.92
CA ASN A 140 19.77 26.35 1.75
C ASN A 140 18.75 25.53 0.94
N SER A 141 18.35 24.35 1.41
CA SER A 141 17.36 23.50 0.74
C SER A 141 15.93 24.05 0.79
N GLY A 142 15.68 25.04 1.64
CA GLY A 142 14.37 25.68 1.82
C GLY A 142 13.41 24.92 2.74
N PHE A 143 13.74 23.72 3.25
CA PHE A 143 12.83 22.95 4.12
C PHE A 143 12.47 23.68 5.42
N PHE A 144 13.37 24.52 5.95
CA PHE A 144 13.09 25.38 7.11
C PHE A 144 12.50 26.75 6.76
N GLN A 145 12.47 27.12 5.48
CA GLN A 145 11.95 28.40 5.01
C GLN A 145 10.49 28.30 4.54
N TYR A 146 10.08 27.13 4.07
CA TYR A 146 8.73 26.84 3.60
C TYR A 146 7.99 25.94 4.60
N SER A 147 6.68 26.09 4.68
CA SER A 147 5.82 25.20 5.46
C SER A 147 5.28 24.03 4.61
N PRO A 148 5.18 22.82 5.16
CA PRO A 148 4.52 21.69 4.50
C PRO A 148 3.01 21.91 4.43
N ASP A 149 2.41 21.61 3.27
CA ASP A 149 0.96 21.51 3.13
C ASP A 149 0.50 20.12 3.60
N ILE A 150 0.27 20.00 4.90
CA ILE A 150 -0.11 18.74 5.54
C ILE A 150 -1.42 18.19 4.96
N ILE A 151 -2.38 19.06 4.65
CA ILE A 151 -3.69 18.64 4.14
C ILE A 151 -3.54 18.03 2.74
N ALA A 152 -2.78 18.68 1.86
CA ALA A 152 -2.52 18.13 0.53
C ALA A 152 -1.72 16.81 0.59
N MET A 153 -0.77 16.70 1.52
CA MET A 153 0.04 15.49 1.70
C MET A 153 -0.82 14.29 2.12
N PHE A 154 -1.68 14.46 3.13
CA PHE A 154 -2.61 13.42 3.57
C PHE A 154 -3.68 13.11 2.52
N SER A 155 -4.18 14.13 1.81
CA SER A 155 -5.19 13.96 0.75
C SER A 155 -4.67 13.08 -0.38
N ILE A 156 -3.47 13.37 -0.92
CA ILE A 156 -2.91 12.54 -2.00
C ILE A 156 -2.52 11.13 -1.51
N ALA A 157 -2.07 11.00 -0.26
CA ALA A 157 -1.79 9.69 0.34
C ALA A 157 -3.06 8.84 0.43
N PHE A 158 -4.15 9.44 0.91
CA PHE A 158 -5.44 8.77 1.05
C PHE A 158 -6.04 8.38 -0.30
N ARG A 159 -5.96 9.26 -1.31
CA ARG A 159 -6.37 8.95 -2.68
C ARG A 159 -5.54 7.82 -3.28
N THR A 160 -4.23 7.82 -3.04
CA THR A 160 -3.34 6.73 -3.46
C THR A 160 -3.70 5.41 -2.76
N PHE A 161 -4.01 5.44 -1.46
CA PHE A 161 -4.53 4.27 -0.75
C PHE A 161 -5.80 3.70 -1.40
N ILE A 162 -6.77 4.57 -1.74
CA ILE A 162 -8.00 4.18 -2.43
C ILE A 162 -7.70 3.57 -3.81
N SER A 163 -6.79 4.19 -4.57
CA SER A 163 -6.43 3.71 -5.91
C SER A 163 -5.81 2.31 -5.90
N LEU A 164 -5.13 1.93 -4.80
CA LEU A 164 -4.52 0.62 -4.63
C LEU A 164 -5.47 -0.42 -4.02
N ALA A 165 -6.68 -0.04 -3.62
CA ALA A 165 -7.65 -0.94 -3.00
C ALA A 165 -7.98 -2.15 -3.90
N THR A 166 -8.09 -1.96 -5.22
CA THR A 166 -8.34 -3.09 -6.14
C THR A 166 -7.20 -4.10 -6.14
N VAL A 167 -5.95 -3.63 -6.24
CA VAL A 167 -4.76 -4.48 -6.18
C VAL A 167 -4.71 -5.26 -4.87
N PHE A 168 -5.09 -4.60 -3.77
CA PHE A 168 -5.23 -5.22 -2.46
C PHE A 168 -6.27 -6.35 -2.46
N ALA A 169 -7.48 -6.12 -2.96
CA ALA A 169 -8.52 -7.16 -2.98
C ALA A 169 -8.12 -8.37 -3.84
N ILE A 170 -7.50 -8.14 -5.01
CA ILE A 170 -6.99 -9.20 -5.88
C ILE A 170 -5.99 -10.08 -5.12
N HIS A 171 -4.97 -9.48 -4.51
CA HIS A 171 -3.93 -10.23 -3.81
C HIS A 171 -4.41 -10.87 -2.52
N PHE A 172 -5.33 -10.22 -1.81
CA PHE A 172 -5.97 -10.82 -0.64
C PHE A 172 -6.73 -12.08 -1.05
N TRP A 173 -7.56 -12.04 -2.09
CA TRP A 173 -8.28 -13.23 -2.55
C TRP A 173 -7.35 -14.32 -3.07
N LEU A 174 -6.37 -13.95 -3.91
CA LEU A 174 -5.40 -14.88 -4.49
C LEU A 174 -4.61 -15.63 -3.40
N SER A 175 -4.24 -14.93 -2.32
CA SER A 175 -3.45 -15.49 -1.23
C SER A 175 -4.14 -16.62 -0.45
N PHE A 176 -5.49 -16.67 -0.44
CA PHE A 176 -6.21 -17.82 0.12
C PHE A 176 -6.06 -19.07 -0.75
N ARG A 177 -6.03 -18.91 -2.07
CA ARG A 177 -6.02 -20.03 -3.03
C ARG A 177 -4.62 -20.59 -3.27
N LEU A 178 -3.61 -19.74 -3.24
CA LEU A 178 -2.23 -20.15 -3.47
C LEU A 178 -1.58 -20.65 -2.17
N LYS A 179 -1.42 -21.97 -2.05
CA LYS A 179 -0.67 -22.60 -0.97
C LYS A 179 0.82 -22.23 -0.99
N ASN A 180 1.36 -21.97 -2.18
CA ASN A 180 2.74 -21.52 -2.36
C ASN A 180 2.80 -19.99 -2.43
N MET A 181 3.34 -19.38 -1.38
CA MET A 181 3.55 -17.95 -1.26
C MET A 181 4.35 -17.36 -2.44
N PHE A 182 5.38 -18.07 -2.90
CA PHE A 182 6.28 -17.56 -3.94
C PHE A 182 5.58 -17.40 -5.29
N ILE A 183 4.60 -18.26 -5.62
CA ILE A 183 3.82 -18.14 -6.85
C ILE A 183 2.97 -16.87 -6.80
N GLY A 184 2.28 -16.63 -5.68
CA GLY A 184 1.46 -15.43 -5.52
C GLY A 184 2.28 -14.15 -5.56
N MET A 185 3.47 -14.16 -4.96
CA MET A 185 4.41 -13.04 -5.04
C MET A 185 4.94 -12.83 -6.45
N ALA A 186 5.37 -13.88 -7.15
CA ALA A 186 5.90 -13.78 -8.50
C ALA A 186 4.87 -13.21 -9.49
N VAL A 187 3.63 -13.70 -9.44
CA VAL A 187 2.52 -13.18 -10.27
C VAL A 187 2.26 -11.70 -9.95
N GLY A 188 2.20 -11.34 -8.67
CA GLY A 188 1.97 -9.96 -8.27
C GLY A 188 3.07 -9.01 -8.71
N LEU A 189 4.32 -9.39 -8.49
CA LEU A 189 5.48 -8.58 -8.89
C LEU A 189 5.56 -8.46 -10.41
N MET A 190 5.29 -9.52 -11.16
CA MET A 190 5.25 -9.48 -12.62
C MET A 190 4.18 -8.51 -13.13
N LEU A 191 2.96 -8.54 -12.57
CA LEU A 191 1.89 -7.61 -12.94
C LEU A 191 2.22 -6.16 -12.56
N MET A 192 2.87 -5.96 -11.41
CA MET A 192 3.34 -4.65 -10.97
C MET A 192 4.40 -4.08 -11.91
N PHE A 193 5.43 -4.86 -12.26
CA PHE A 193 6.45 -4.42 -13.22
C PHE A 193 5.87 -4.19 -14.61
N PHE A 194 4.90 -5.02 -15.03
CA PHE A 194 4.19 -4.79 -16.28
C PHE A 194 3.45 -3.44 -16.26
N ALA A 195 2.76 -3.12 -15.16
CA ALA A 195 2.14 -1.80 -14.96
C ALA A 195 3.14 -0.66 -15.18
N MET A 196 4.29 -0.73 -14.49
CA MET A 196 5.38 0.25 -14.59
C MET A 196 5.87 0.49 -16.01
N MET A 197 5.89 -0.53 -16.87
CA MET A 197 6.36 -0.38 -18.25
C MET A 197 5.29 0.16 -19.20
N THR A 198 4.02 0.00 -18.87
CA THR A 198 2.89 0.35 -19.76
C THR A 198 2.46 1.81 -19.69
N TYR A 199 2.74 2.51 -18.60
CA TYR A 199 2.40 3.92 -18.46
C TYR A 199 3.50 4.82 -19.07
N PRO A 200 3.17 5.89 -19.83
CA PRO A 200 1.84 6.42 -20.19
C PRO A 200 1.32 5.93 -21.55
N GLN A 201 1.91 4.89 -22.12
CA GLN A 201 1.84 4.56 -23.56
C GLN A 201 0.53 3.88 -23.99
N MET A 202 -0.22 3.29 -23.05
CA MET A 202 -1.42 2.51 -23.36
C MET A 202 -2.70 3.36 -23.25
N GLU A 203 -3.55 3.34 -24.28
CA GLU A 203 -4.92 3.89 -24.18
C GLU A 203 -5.78 3.12 -23.16
N THR A 204 -5.39 1.88 -22.85
CA THR A 204 -6.06 0.94 -21.95
C THR A 204 -5.57 0.99 -20.50
N VAL A 205 -4.80 2.01 -20.10
CA VAL A 205 -4.30 2.16 -18.71
C VAL A 205 -5.43 2.10 -17.67
N LEU A 206 -6.64 2.55 -18.06
CA LEU A 206 -7.82 2.53 -17.19
C LEU A 206 -8.42 1.13 -16.97
N PHE A 207 -8.05 0.12 -17.75
CA PHE A 207 -8.51 -1.26 -17.59
C PHE A 207 -7.57 -2.10 -16.73
N PHE A 208 -6.36 -1.60 -16.42
CA PHE A 208 -5.37 -2.33 -15.63
C PHE A 208 -5.24 -1.72 -14.23
N PRO A 209 -5.82 -2.32 -13.17
CA PRO A 209 -5.91 -1.69 -11.86
C PRO A 209 -4.56 -1.38 -11.19
N TYR A 210 -3.48 -2.06 -11.58
CA TYR A 210 -2.14 -1.77 -11.07
C TYR A 210 -1.64 -0.37 -11.46
N ASN A 211 -2.19 0.22 -12.53
CA ASN A 211 -1.85 1.58 -12.97
C ASN A 211 -2.63 2.68 -12.24
N TYR A 212 -3.63 2.34 -11.41
CA TYR A 212 -4.49 3.34 -10.77
C TYR A 212 -3.74 4.22 -9.78
N GLY A 213 -2.74 3.67 -9.07
CA GLY A 213 -1.87 4.44 -8.18
C GLY A 213 -1.09 5.51 -8.94
N GLU A 214 -0.49 5.11 -10.05
CA GLU A 214 0.26 6.01 -10.92
C GLU A 214 -0.64 7.13 -11.49
N LEU A 215 -1.80 6.76 -12.04
CA LEU A 215 -2.80 7.69 -12.54
C LEU A 215 -3.25 8.71 -11.49
N THR A 216 -3.45 8.26 -10.25
CA THR A 216 -3.88 9.12 -9.14
C THR A 216 -2.87 10.22 -8.92
N VAL A 217 -1.60 9.86 -8.78
CA VAL A 217 -0.57 10.83 -8.48
C VAL A 217 -0.36 11.80 -9.64
N PHE A 218 -0.32 11.33 -10.90
CA PHE A 218 -0.15 12.23 -12.05
C PHE A 218 -1.35 13.15 -12.30
N LYS A 219 -2.59 12.67 -12.11
CA LYS A 219 -3.80 13.48 -12.30
C LYS A 219 -4.11 14.37 -11.10
N TYR A 220 -3.73 14.01 -9.87
CA TYR A 220 -3.93 14.81 -8.66
C TYR A 220 -3.27 16.18 -8.79
N TYR A 221 -2.05 16.23 -9.32
CA TYR A 221 -1.34 17.49 -9.57
C TYR A 221 -1.88 18.26 -10.79
N SER A 222 -2.90 17.73 -11.48
CA SER A 222 -3.54 18.36 -12.64
C SER A 222 -4.99 18.81 -12.36
N TYR A 223 -5.74 18.14 -11.46
CA TYR A 223 -7.14 18.47 -11.14
C TYR A 223 -7.42 18.32 -9.63
N HIS A 224 -7.82 19.42 -8.98
CA HIS A 224 -7.73 19.55 -7.52
C HIS A 224 -8.94 19.06 -6.70
N HIS A 225 -10.14 18.82 -7.25
CA HIS A 225 -11.34 18.84 -6.40
C HIS A 225 -12.33 17.66 -6.47
N ILE A 226 -12.20 16.70 -7.39
CA ILE A 226 -13.13 15.55 -7.48
C ILE A 226 -12.34 14.24 -7.50
N PHE A 227 -12.87 13.21 -6.82
CA PHE A 227 -12.37 11.84 -6.96
C PHE A 227 -12.29 11.49 -8.44
N ALA A 228 -11.13 11.02 -8.87
CA ALA A 228 -10.93 10.66 -10.26
C ALA A 228 -11.69 9.38 -10.58
N ILE A 229 -12.12 9.20 -11.83
CA ILE A 229 -12.92 8.04 -12.25
C ILE A 229 -12.26 6.70 -11.90
N HIS A 230 -10.93 6.61 -11.96
CA HIS A 230 -10.18 5.39 -11.62
C HIS A 230 -10.15 5.12 -10.11
N GLU A 231 -10.28 6.13 -9.25
CA GLU A 231 -10.39 5.96 -7.80
C GLU A 231 -11.77 5.39 -7.44
N ILE A 232 -12.83 5.89 -8.09
CA ILE A 232 -14.20 5.37 -7.94
C ILE A 232 -14.28 3.94 -8.45
N LEU A 233 -13.71 3.66 -9.64
CA LEU A 233 -13.60 2.31 -10.18
C LEU A 233 -12.80 1.40 -9.24
N SER A 234 -11.74 1.92 -8.60
CA SER A 234 -10.97 1.13 -7.63
C SER A 234 -11.82 0.70 -6.44
N LEU A 235 -12.65 1.60 -5.89
CA LEU A 235 -13.56 1.25 -4.80
C LEU A 235 -14.64 0.25 -5.23
N ALA A 236 -15.21 0.44 -6.42
CA ALA A 236 -16.22 -0.46 -6.98
C ALA A 236 -15.65 -1.88 -7.19
N LEU A 237 -14.47 -1.98 -7.80
CA LEU A 237 -13.78 -3.25 -8.01
C LEU A 237 -13.33 -3.87 -6.69
N PHE A 238 -12.82 -3.08 -5.74
CA PHE A 238 -12.49 -3.55 -4.39
C PHE A 238 -13.71 -4.18 -3.71
N ALA A 239 -14.87 -3.51 -3.74
CA ALA A 239 -16.10 -4.03 -3.16
C ALA A 239 -16.56 -5.32 -3.86
N MET A 240 -16.60 -5.32 -5.19
CA MET A 240 -16.99 -6.48 -5.99
C MET A 240 -16.10 -7.70 -5.73
N ILE A 241 -14.77 -7.51 -5.75
CA ILE A 241 -13.79 -8.58 -5.53
C ILE A 241 -13.83 -9.06 -4.08
N SER A 242 -13.96 -8.17 -3.10
CA SER A 242 -14.07 -8.55 -1.68
C SER A 242 -15.35 -9.32 -1.39
N CYS A 243 -16.48 -8.93 -1.98
CA CYS A 243 -17.74 -9.69 -1.88
C CYS A 243 -17.62 -11.08 -2.53
N GLY A 244 -17.02 -11.16 -3.72
CA GLY A 244 -16.77 -12.44 -4.38
C GLY A 244 -15.83 -13.33 -3.56
N SER A 245 -14.77 -12.76 -3.02
CA SER A 245 -13.80 -13.42 -2.15
C SER A 245 -14.42 -13.90 -0.84
N TYR A 246 -15.31 -13.12 -0.21
CA TYR A 246 -16.07 -13.53 0.97
C TYR A 246 -17.01 -14.70 0.68
N TRP A 247 -17.77 -14.63 -0.41
CA TRP A 247 -18.66 -15.70 -0.83
C TRP A 247 -17.89 -17.00 -1.10
N ASP A 248 -16.77 -16.88 -1.81
CA ASP A 248 -15.87 -17.97 -2.12
C ASP A 248 -15.26 -18.61 -0.86
N PHE A 249 -14.79 -17.79 0.09
CA PHE A 249 -14.22 -18.25 1.35
C PHE A 249 -15.25 -18.98 2.23
N THR A 250 -16.47 -18.44 2.34
CA THR A 250 -17.48 -19.01 3.22
C THR A 250 -18.12 -20.30 2.70
N ARG A 251 -18.18 -20.49 1.38
CA ARG A 251 -18.83 -21.67 0.77
C ARG A 251 -17.88 -22.74 0.26
N ASN A 252 -16.78 -22.33 -0.38
CA ASN A 252 -15.95 -23.24 -1.17
C ASN A 252 -14.61 -23.57 -0.52
N PHE A 253 -14.14 -22.76 0.43
CA PHE A 253 -12.83 -22.94 1.02
C PHE A 253 -12.87 -23.95 2.19
N LYS A 254 -12.05 -25.00 2.11
CA LYS A 254 -12.01 -26.10 3.10
C LYS A 254 -10.63 -26.34 3.74
N GLY A 255 -9.65 -25.47 3.46
CA GLY A 255 -8.24 -25.62 3.88
C GLY A 255 -7.40 -26.50 2.95
#